data_AF-A0A4Q3VPF5-F1
#
_entry.id   AF-A0A4Q3VPF5-F1
#
_cell.length_a   1.000
_cell.length_b   1.000
_cell.length_c   1.000
_cell.angle_alpha   90.00
_cell.angle_beta   90.00
_cell.angle_gamma   90.00
#
_symmetry.space_group_name_H-M   'P 1'
#
loop_
_entity.id
_entity.type
_entity.pdbx_description
1 polymer ?
#
loop_
_entity_poly.entity_id
_entity_poly.type
_entity_poly.pdbx_seq_one_letter_code
_entity_poly.pdbx_strand_id
1 'polypeptide(L)'
;VIQGPRFSTKSESKWFHDQGWEVINMTQYPEAYLCHELGMGVVNISLITDYDSGVHAGTEAVNATDVLAVFKSNAEKIKQVVLDLVASLPEDLSGLGSLASLEYTRGDGHATSSEDVRLYRLLG
;
A
#
# COMPACT_ATOMS: atom_id res chain seq x y z
N VAL A 1 4.91 6.62 -2.36
CA VAL A 1 3.69 7.37 -1.97
C VAL A 1 4.01 8.86 -2.04
N ILE A 2 3.16 9.65 -2.69
CA ILE A 2 3.26 11.12 -2.70
C ILE A 2 2.04 11.72 -2.00
N GLN A 3 2.11 12.99 -1.60
CA GLN A 3 1.03 13.62 -0.83
C GLN A 3 -0.25 13.89 -1.63
N GLY A 4 -0.17 14.05 -2.96
CA GLY A 4 -1.31 14.52 -3.74
C GLY A 4 -1.77 15.94 -3.34
N PRO A 5 -2.97 16.39 -3.76
CA PRO A 5 -3.89 15.74 -4.70
C PRO A 5 -3.45 15.91 -6.16
N ARG A 6 -2.38 16.68 -6.42
CA ARG A 6 -1.82 16.82 -7.76
C ARG A 6 -1.06 15.55 -8.16
N PHE A 7 -1.07 15.27 -9.45
CA PHE A 7 -0.16 14.31 -10.04
C PHE A 7 1.28 14.83 -10.06
N SER A 8 2.22 13.93 -10.27
CA SER A 8 3.64 14.25 -10.40
C SER A 8 3.91 15.03 -11.68
N THR A 9 4.84 15.97 -11.60
CA THR A 9 5.45 16.56 -12.80
C THR A 9 6.36 15.54 -13.47
N LYS A 10 6.65 15.73 -14.77
CA LYS A 10 7.58 14.85 -15.51
C LYS A 10 8.95 14.72 -14.84
N SER A 11 9.45 15.79 -14.24
CA SER A 11 10.72 15.79 -13.53
C SER A 11 10.68 14.93 -12.26
N GLU A 12 9.58 14.99 -11.51
CA GLU A 12 9.38 14.13 -10.33
C GLU A 12 9.24 12.66 -10.73
N SER A 13 8.44 12.37 -11.76
CA SER A 13 8.25 11.01 -12.29
C SER A 13 9.57 10.41 -12.80
N LYS A 14 10.38 11.21 -13.51
CA LYS A 14 11.72 10.79 -13.93
C LYS A 14 12.61 10.50 -12.73
N TRP A 15 12.59 11.36 -11.72
CA TRP A 15 13.38 11.14 -10.51
C TRP A 15 12.98 9.84 -9.80
N PHE A 16 11.67 9.58 -9.60
CA PHE A 16 11.20 8.33 -9.00
C PHE A 16 11.66 7.10 -9.78
N HIS A 17 11.56 7.15 -11.11
CA HIS A 17 12.02 6.07 -11.97
C HIS A 17 13.54 5.86 -11.88
N ASP A 18 14.34 6.94 -11.91
CA ASP A 18 15.79 6.86 -11.78
C ASP A 18 16.23 6.32 -10.40
N GLN A 19 15.38 6.44 -9.37
CA GLN A 19 15.58 5.80 -8.06
C GLN A 19 15.15 4.31 -8.02
N GLY A 20 14.67 3.76 -9.15
CA GLY A 20 14.23 2.37 -9.26
C GLY A 20 12.82 2.10 -8.73
N TRP A 21 11.98 3.13 -8.57
CA TRP A 21 10.60 2.94 -8.11
C TRP A 21 9.67 2.62 -9.29
N GLU A 22 8.79 1.63 -9.09
CA GLU A 22 7.97 1.07 -10.17
C GLU A 22 6.50 1.51 -10.12
N VAL A 23 5.98 1.86 -8.93
CA VAL A 23 4.56 2.19 -8.72
C VAL A 23 4.43 3.42 -7.84
N ILE A 24 3.49 4.31 -8.19
CA ILE A 24 3.16 5.53 -7.45
C ILE A 24 1.68 5.54 -7.04
N ASN A 25 1.40 6.01 -5.82
CA ASN A 25 0.04 6.24 -5.30
C ASN A 25 0.08 7.32 -4.21
N MET A 26 -1.09 7.58 -3.60
CA MET A 26 -1.28 8.64 -2.59
C MET A 26 -1.88 8.15 -1.27
N THR A 27 -2.17 6.84 -1.12
CA THR A 27 -3.00 6.33 -0.01
C THR A 27 -2.29 5.33 0.91
N GLN A 28 -1.29 4.60 0.41
CA GLN A 28 -0.66 3.51 1.18
C GLN A 28 0.00 3.96 2.49
N TYR A 29 0.45 5.22 2.56
CA TYR A 29 0.97 5.82 3.78
C TYR A 29 -0.01 6.90 4.27
N PRO A 30 -0.41 6.91 5.56
CA PRO A 30 0.09 6.06 6.66
C PRO A 30 -0.65 4.72 6.87
N GLU A 31 -1.64 4.37 6.03
CA GLU A 31 -2.54 3.22 6.26
C GLU A 31 -1.81 1.90 6.57
N ALA A 32 -0.82 1.51 5.76
CA ALA A 32 -0.12 0.25 5.96
C ALA A 32 0.66 0.19 7.29
N TYR A 33 1.18 1.34 7.75
CA TYR A 33 1.86 1.43 9.03
C TYR A 33 0.89 1.30 10.20
N LEU A 34 -0.27 1.96 10.12
CA LEU A 34 -1.29 1.88 11.16
C LEU A 34 -1.87 0.45 11.27
N CYS A 35 -2.12 -0.24 10.15
CA CYS A 35 -2.51 -1.65 10.17
C CYS A 35 -1.46 -2.52 10.86
N HIS A 36 -0.18 -2.27 10.57
CA HIS A 36 0.90 -2.99 11.23
C HIS A 36 0.94 -2.70 12.74
N GLU A 37 0.82 -1.45 13.18
CA GLU A 37 0.79 -1.09 14.61
C GLU A 37 -0.40 -1.73 15.37
N LEU A 38 -1.48 -2.06 14.64
CA LEU A 38 -2.64 -2.80 15.15
C LEU A 38 -2.46 -4.32 15.17
N GLY A 39 -1.30 -4.86 14.78
CA GLY A 39 -1.09 -6.31 14.75
C GLY A 39 -1.62 -7.00 13.50
N MET A 40 -2.12 -6.25 12.51
CA MET A 40 -2.76 -6.81 11.33
C MET A 40 -1.73 -7.18 10.26
N GLY A 41 -1.95 -8.30 9.58
CA GLY A 41 -1.31 -8.54 8.28
C GLY A 41 -1.90 -7.60 7.23
N VAL A 42 -1.05 -6.87 6.51
CA VAL A 42 -1.47 -5.94 5.46
C VAL A 42 -0.88 -6.36 4.12
N VAL A 43 -1.72 -6.42 3.10
CA VAL A 43 -1.32 -6.64 1.71
C VAL A 43 -1.92 -5.53 0.85
N ASN A 44 -1.10 -4.96 -0.03
CA ASN A 44 -1.56 -3.96 -1.00
C ASN A 44 -1.71 -4.62 -2.37
N ILE A 45 -2.89 -4.49 -2.96
CA ILE A 45 -3.17 -4.87 -4.35
C ILE A 45 -3.34 -3.58 -5.14
N SER A 46 -2.33 -3.21 -5.93
CA SER A 46 -2.36 -2.01 -6.76
C SER A 46 -2.80 -2.34 -8.17
N LEU A 47 -3.85 -1.66 -8.64
CA LEU A 47 -4.23 -1.65 -10.05
C LEU A 47 -3.39 -0.61 -10.78
N ILE A 48 -2.60 -1.03 -11.76
CA ILE A 48 -1.90 -0.11 -12.64
C ILE A 48 -2.94 0.48 -13.60
N THR A 49 -3.32 1.73 -13.37
CA THR A 49 -4.33 2.43 -14.17
C THR A 49 -3.74 3.15 -15.39
N ASP A 50 -2.48 3.56 -15.30
CA ASP A 50 -1.80 4.40 -16.28
C ASP A 50 -0.27 4.39 -16.05
N TYR A 51 0.47 5.06 -16.93
CA TYR A 51 1.93 5.26 -16.86
C TYR A 51 2.32 6.64 -16.29
N ASP A 52 1.52 7.19 -15.37
CA ASP A 52 1.73 8.50 -14.72
C ASP A 52 1.90 9.63 -15.76
N SER A 53 3.01 10.39 -15.74
CA SER A 53 3.22 11.54 -16.62
C SER A 53 3.76 11.20 -18.03
N GLY A 54 3.68 9.93 -18.43
CA GLY A 54 3.96 9.47 -19.80
C GLY A 54 5.44 9.42 -20.17
N VAL A 55 6.33 9.30 -19.19
CA VAL A 55 7.80 9.38 -19.35
C VAL A 55 8.38 8.24 -20.21
N HIS A 56 7.61 7.18 -20.50
CA HIS A 56 8.11 6.01 -21.20
C HIS A 56 7.56 5.70 -22.59
N ALA A 57 6.64 6.49 -23.17
CA ALA A 57 6.10 6.06 -24.48
C ALA A 57 5.47 7.14 -25.38
N GLY A 58 5.67 8.44 -25.14
CA GLY A 58 4.92 9.45 -25.91
C GLY A 58 3.40 9.35 -25.72
N THR A 59 2.98 8.75 -24.60
CA THR A 59 1.60 8.61 -24.16
C THR A 59 1.12 9.89 -23.48
N GLU A 60 -0.17 10.20 -23.62
CA GLU A 60 -0.78 11.40 -23.06
C GLU A 60 -0.65 11.44 -21.53
N ALA A 61 -0.57 12.65 -20.98
CA ALA A 61 -0.50 12.87 -19.54
C ALA A 61 -1.83 12.45 -18.87
N VAL A 62 -1.75 11.98 -17.62
CA VAL A 62 -2.89 11.44 -16.89
C VAL A 62 -4.09 12.39 -16.83
N ASN A 63 -5.26 11.89 -17.19
CA ASN A 63 -6.56 12.52 -16.98
C ASN A 63 -7.36 11.68 -15.99
N ALA A 64 -7.93 12.31 -14.97
CA ALA A 64 -8.75 11.63 -13.95
C ALA A 64 -9.92 10.83 -14.55
N THR A 65 -10.42 11.24 -15.72
CA THR A 65 -11.51 10.56 -16.43
C THR A 65 -11.09 9.18 -16.95
N ASP A 66 -9.87 9.06 -17.46
CA ASP A 66 -9.34 7.80 -18.02
C ASP A 66 -9.06 6.78 -16.91
N VAL A 67 -8.54 7.26 -15.77
CA VAL A 67 -8.35 6.46 -14.55
C VAL A 67 -9.66 5.81 -14.12
N LEU A 68 -10.76 6.57 -14.08
CA LEU A 68 -12.07 6.06 -13.68
C LEU A 68 -12.65 5.03 -14.66
N ALA A 69 -12.39 5.18 -15.96
CA ALA A 69 -12.84 4.23 -16.98
C ALA A 69 -12.09 2.88 -16.86
N VAL A 70 -10.77 2.93 -16.72
CA VAL A 70 -9.93 1.74 -16.48
C VAL A 70 -10.26 1.08 -15.15
N PHE A 71 -10.54 1.88 -14.12
CA PHE A 71 -10.96 1.37 -12.83
C PHE A 71 -12.28 0.59 -12.93
N LYS A 72 -13.31 1.16 -13.59
CA LYS A 72 -14.60 0.48 -13.77
C LYS A 72 -14.47 -0.82 -14.57
N SER A 73 -13.64 -0.86 -15.60
CA SER A 73 -13.46 -2.07 -16.44
C SER A 73 -12.70 -3.19 -15.72
N ASN A 74 -11.88 -2.85 -14.71
CA ASN A 74 -11.12 -3.82 -13.92
C ASN A 74 -11.69 -4.11 -12.53
N ALA A 75 -12.69 -3.35 -12.07
CA ALA A 75 -13.29 -3.48 -10.74
C ALA A 75 -13.79 -4.91 -10.47
N GLU A 76 -14.51 -5.52 -11.41
CA GLU A 76 -15.03 -6.89 -11.21
C GLU A 76 -13.91 -7.93 -11.16
N LYS A 77 -12.83 -7.74 -11.94
CA LYS A 77 -11.66 -8.63 -11.90
C LYS A 77 -10.94 -8.55 -10.55
N ILE A 78 -10.73 -7.33 -10.04
CA ILE A 78 -10.10 -7.13 -8.73
C ILE A 78 -10.96 -7.72 -7.63
N LYS A 79 -12.27 -7.51 -7.69
CA LYS A 79 -13.20 -8.10 -6.73
C LYS A 79 -13.07 -9.62 -6.73
N GLN A 80 -13.03 -10.26 -7.89
CA GLN A 80 -12.83 -11.71 -7.97
C GLN A 80 -11.49 -12.13 -7.37
N VAL A 81 -10.39 -11.44 -7.69
CA VAL A 81 -9.06 -11.72 -7.10
C VAL A 81 -9.08 -11.62 -5.58
N VAL A 82 -9.75 -10.60 -5.03
CA VAL A 82 -9.87 -10.43 -3.57
C VAL A 82 -10.69 -11.56 -2.95
N LEU A 83 -11.82 -11.93 -3.56
CA LEU A 83 -12.65 -13.03 -3.07
C LEU A 83 -11.92 -14.38 -3.13
N ASP A 84 -11.21 -14.64 -4.22
CA ASP A 84 -10.40 -15.86 -4.40
C ASP A 84 -9.26 -15.91 -3.39
N LEU A 85 -8.58 -14.78 -3.15
CA LEU A 85 -7.56 -14.66 -2.12
C LEU A 85 -8.14 -15.00 -0.75
N VAL A 86 -9.24 -14.36 -0.36
CA VAL A 86 -9.90 -14.61 0.93
C VAL A 86 -10.33 -16.07 1.07
N ALA A 87 -10.86 -16.68 0.01
CA ALA A 87 -11.25 -18.09 0.00
C ALA A 87 -10.06 -19.06 0.11
N SER A 88 -8.88 -18.65 -0.37
CA SER A 88 -7.64 -19.44 -0.31
C SER A 88 -6.89 -19.31 1.01
N LEU A 89 -7.22 -18.32 1.83
CA LEU A 89 -6.58 -18.11 3.12
C LEU A 89 -7.03 -19.19 4.13
N PRO A 90 -6.12 -19.65 5.01
CA PRO A 90 -6.49 -20.54 6.09
C PRO A 90 -7.40 -19.82 7.10
N GLU A 91 -8.24 -20.59 7.80
CA GLU A 91 -9.09 -20.05 8.90
C GLU A 91 -8.24 -19.43 10.01
N ASP A 92 -7.07 -20.03 10.30
CA ASP A 92 -6.11 -19.51 11.27
C ASP A 92 -4.99 -18.73 10.56
N LEU A 93 -4.98 -17.41 10.78
CA LEU A 93 -3.99 -16.48 10.25
C LEU A 93 -2.82 -16.21 11.22
N SER A 94 -2.81 -16.82 12.42
CA SER A 94 -1.77 -16.62 13.42
C SER A 94 -0.36 -16.95 12.90
N GLY A 95 -0.28 -17.90 11.96
CA GLY A 95 0.95 -18.31 11.28
C GLY A 95 1.60 -17.23 10.40
N LEU A 96 0.92 -16.10 10.11
CA LEU A 96 1.50 -14.98 9.36
C LEU A 96 2.53 -14.17 10.16
N GLY A 97 2.52 -14.29 11.50
CA GLY A 97 3.54 -13.67 12.36
C GLY A 97 3.45 -12.15 12.49
N SER A 98 2.42 -11.49 11.95
CA SER A 98 2.25 -10.02 12.00
C SER A 98 2.31 -9.49 13.44
N LEU A 99 1.64 -10.15 14.39
CA LEU A 99 1.70 -9.79 15.81
C LEU A 99 3.06 -10.04 16.44
N ALA A 100 3.70 -11.18 16.14
CA ALA A 100 5.02 -11.52 16.68
C ALA A 100 6.09 -10.52 16.24
N SER A 101 5.98 -10.00 15.01
CA SER A 101 6.91 -8.99 14.48
C SER A 101 6.88 -7.65 15.22
N LEU A 102 5.84 -7.39 16.02
CA LEU A 102 5.69 -6.17 16.84
C LEU A 102 6.16 -6.35 18.27
N GLU A 103 6.65 -7.54 18.64
CA GLU A 103 7.16 -7.78 19.98
C GLU A 103 8.28 -6.80 20.33
N TYR A 104 9.10 -6.48 19.32
CA TYR A 104 10.13 -5.46 19.36
C TYR A 104 9.76 -4.31 18.42
N THR A 105 9.60 -3.12 18.99
CA THR A 105 9.30 -1.91 18.21
C THR A 105 10.61 -1.22 17.82
N ARG A 106 10.58 -0.38 16.79
CA ARG A 106 11.80 0.26 16.31
C ARG A 106 12.37 1.20 17.39
N GLY A 107 13.64 1.00 17.73
CA GLY A 107 14.39 1.88 18.62
C GLY A 107 14.39 1.45 20.09
N ASP A 108 13.75 0.33 20.43
CA ASP A 108 13.64 -0.17 21.81
C ASP A 108 14.84 -1.06 22.23
N GLY A 109 15.71 -1.42 21.28
CA GLY A 109 16.86 -2.31 21.54
C GLY A 109 16.45 -3.70 22.03
N HIS A 110 15.25 -4.16 21.67
CA HIS A 110 14.59 -5.35 22.18
C HIS A 110 14.17 -5.29 23.66
N ALA A 111 14.11 -4.08 24.25
CA ALA A 111 13.64 -3.87 25.62
C ALA A 111 12.24 -3.24 25.60
N THR A 112 11.29 -3.81 26.34
CA THR A 112 9.96 -3.20 26.47
C THR A 112 9.98 -2.06 27.49
N SER A 113 9.49 -0.88 27.11
CA SER A 113 9.30 0.27 27.99
C SER A 113 7.81 0.52 28.29
N SER A 114 7.52 1.12 29.45
CA SER A 114 6.17 1.65 29.74
C SER A 114 5.79 2.83 28.86
N GLU A 115 6.77 3.44 28.18
CA GLU A 115 6.56 4.53 27.22
C GLU A 115 6.19 4.01 25.82
N ASP A 116 6.34 2.70 25.55
CA ASP A 116 5.99 2.11 24.27
C ASP A 116 4.47 1.99 24.13
N VAL A 117 3.89 2.82 23.26
CA VAL A 117 2.48 2.70 22.90
C VAL A 117 2.30 1.52 21.95
N ARG A 118 1.65 0.47 22.44
CA ARG A 118 1.34 -0.75 21.67
C ARG A 118 -0.16 -0.80 21.37
N LEU A 119 -0.58 -0.17 20.26
CA LEU A 119 -1.99 -0.05 19.88
C LEU A 119 -2.71 -1.40 19.86
N TYR A 120 -2.06 -2.45 19.34
CA TYR A 120 -2.60 -3.81 19.32
C TYR A 120 -2.92 -4.41 20.70
N ARG A 121 -2.28 -3.95 21.78
CA ARG A 121 -2.57 -4.41 23.15
C ARG A 121 -3.67 -3.61 23.84
N LEU A 122 -3.96 -2.39 23.36
CA LEU A 122 -4.97 -1.51 23.95
C LEU A 122 -6.38 -1.80 23.41
N LEU A 123 -6.48 -2.46 22.25
CA LEU A 123 -7.74 -2.68 21.52
C LEU A 123 -8.16 -4.16 21.44
N GLY A 124 -7.32 -5.11 21.86
CA GLY A 124 -7.60 -6.56 21.90
C GLY A 124 -7.92 -7.05 23.30
#